data_AF-A0A7X3TZU6-F1
#
_entry.id   AF-A0A7X3TZU6-F1
#
_cell.length_a   1.000
_cell.length_b   1.000
_cell.length_c   1.000
_cell.angle_alpha   90.00
_cell.angle_beta   90.00
_cell.angle_gamma   90.00
#
_symmetry.space_group_name_H-M   'P 1'
#
loop_
_entity.id
_entity.type
_entity.pdbx_description
1 polymer ?
#
loop_
_entity_poly.entity_id
_entity_poly.type
_entity_poly.pdbx_seq_one_letter_code
_entity_poly.pdbx_strand_id
1 'polypeptide(L)'
;MKLSRGREPVEKETVDLGFFPDNIRWQADGSLLSAGHSAESIPRILECLNTLCDDMRTHTARVDPDTLAVEHVVDVPVNEHFFTGTAALDVGGEIWMGSVRGERVARFPSD
;
A
#
# COMPACT_ATOMS: atom_id res chain seq x y z
N MET A 1 -1.98 6.28 -9.94
CA MET A 1 -2.40 6.83 -11.25
C MET A 1 -3.59 7.74 -11.03
N LYS A 2 -3.60 8.89 -11.68
CA LYS A 2 -4.71 9.86 -11.71
C LYS A 2 -5.18 10.02 -13.15
N LEU A 3 -6.50 10.05 -13.35
CA LEU A 3 -7.15 10.16 -14.65
C LEU A 3 -8.15 11.32 -14.62
N SER A 4 -8.13 12.19 -15.63
CA SER A 4 -9.17 13.22 -15.77
C SER A 4 -10.54 12.57 -16.04
N ARG A 5 -11.60 13.12 -15.43
CA ARG A 5 -12.99 12.76 -15.77
C ARG A 5 -13.57 13.77 -16.77
N GLY A 6 -14.23 13.28 -17.82
CA GLY A 6 -14.99 14.11 -18.76
C GLY A 6 -14.16 14.97 -19.73
N ARG A 7 -12.87 14.67 -19.91
CA ARG A 7 -12.00 15.29 -20.92
C ARG A 7 -11.64 14.28 -22.01
N GLU A 8 -11.46 14.77 -23.23
CA GLU A 8 -10.93 14.02 -24.38
C GLU A 8 -9.81 14.87 -25.03
N PRO A 9 -8.55 14.39 -25.06
CA PRO A 9 -8.09 13.10 -24.54
C PRO A 9 -8.12 13.03 -23.01
N VAL A 10 -8.19 11.80 -22.47
CA VAL A 10 -8.00 11.56 -21.03
C VAL A 10 -6.59 11.99 -20.64
N GLU A 11 -6.49 12.94 -19.71
CA GLU A 11 -5.24 13.28 -19.07
C GLU A 11 -4.91 12.19 -18.05
N LYS A 12 -3.68 11.68 -18.13
CA LYS A 12 -3.17 10.62 -17.27
C LYS A 12 -1.89 11.09 -16.60
N GLU A 13 -1.87 10.97 -15.29
CA GLU A 13 -0.68 11.21 -14.48
C GLU A 13 -0.36 9.95 -13.66
N THR A 14 0.92 9.63 -13.53
CA THR A 14 1.41 8.44 -12.83
C THR A 14 2.58 8.78 -11.96
N VAL A 15 2.65 8.13 -10.81
CA VAL A 15 3.79 8.13 -9.91
C VAL A 15 4.17 6.69 -9.62
N ASP A 16 5.46 6.42 -9.49
CA ASP A 16 5.99 5.15 -9.04
C ASP A 16 5.98 5.10 -7.51
N LEU A 17 5.41 4.05 -6.95
CA LEU A 17 5.38 3.84 -5.51
C LEU A 17 6.54 2.97 -5.02
N GLY A 18 7.38 2.39 -5.90
CA GLY A 18 8.45 1.48 -5.51
C GLY A 18 7.99 0.11 -4.99
N PHE A 19 6.67 -0.15 -4.99
CA PHE A 19 6.05 -1.43 -4.68
C PHE A 19 4.80 -1.62 -5.53
N PHE A 20 4.22 -2.83 -5.51
CA PHE A 20 3.00 -3.16 -6.23
C PHE A 20 1.79 -2.87 -5.34
N PRO A 21 1.02 -1.79 -5.63
CA PRO A 21 -0.14 -1.43 -4.82
C PRO A 21 -1.28 -2.44 -5.03
N ASP A 22 -2.04 -2.69 -3.97
CA ASP A 22 -3.21 -3.54 -3.95
C ASP A 22 -4.47 -2.70 -3.68
N ASN A 23 -4.69 -2.23 -2.45
CA ASN A 23 -5.79 -1.31 -2.13
C ASN A 23 -5.33 0.12 -1.85
N ILE A 24 -6.22 1.06 -2.18
CA ILE A 24 -6.10 2.49 -1.89
C ILE A 24 -7.27 2.99 -1.03
N ARG A 25 -7.00 3.91 -0.09
CA ARG A 25 -8.02 4.46 0.79
C ARG A 25 -7.81 5.95 1.07
N TRP A 26 -8.89 6.72 0.98
CA TRP A 26 -8.93 8.12 1.43
C TRP A 26 -8.82 8.21 2.94
N GLN A 27 -8.00 9.15 3.40
CA GLN A 27 -7.84 9.50 4.81
C GLN A 27 -8.59 10.79 5.14
N ALA A 28 -8.70 11.10 6.43
CA ALA A 28 -9.41 12.27 6.92
C ALA A 28 -8.74 13.61 6.51
N ASP A 29 -7.42 13.61 6.30
CA ASP A 29 -6.63 14.76 5.87
C ASP A 29 -6.71 15.02 4.34
N GLY A 30 -7.44 14.18 3.60
CA GLY A 30 -7.53 14.27 2.15
C GLY A 30 -6.38 13.59 1.39
N SER A 31 -5.45 12.95 2.08
CA SER A 31 -4.46 12.08 1.43
C SER A 31 -5.04 10.71 1.10
N LEU A 32 -4.32 9.95 0.27
CA LEU A 32 -4.56 8.53 0.02
C LEU A 32 -3.51 7.70 0.76
N LEU A 33 -3.90 6.60 1.38
CA LEU A 33 -2.98 5.51 1.72
C LEU A 33 -3.11 4.40 0.69
N SER A 34 -1.97 3.99 0.13
CA SER A 34 -1.84 2.85 -0.76
C SER A 34 -1.03 1.77 -0.05
N ALA A 35 -1.59 0.58 0.09
CA ALA A 35 -0.91 -0.56 0.69
C ALA A 35 -0.61 -1.62 -0.37
N GLY A 36 0.45 -2.40 -0.17
CA GLY A 36 0.82 -3.45 -1.10
C GLY A 36 2.15 -4.12 -0.77
N HIS A 37 2.76 -4.71 -1.79
CA HIS A 37 3.85 -5.66 -1.62
C HIS A 37 5.03 -5.37 -2.55
N SER A 38 6.23 -5.73 -2.12
CA SER A 38 7.37 -5.88 -3.02
C SER A 38 8.06 -7.22 -2.83
N ALA A 39 8.55 -7.76 -3.94
CA ALA A 39 9.44 -8.91 -4.04
C ALA A 39 10.19 -8.78 -5.39
N GLU A 40 11.00 -9.77 -5.77
CA GLU A 40 11.74 -9.76 -7.04
C GLU A 40 10.82 -9.55 -8.27
N SER A 41 9.59 -10.07 -8.23
CA SER A 41 8.65 -9.99 -9.35
C SER A 41 7.18 -10.14 -8.93
N ILE A 42 6.25 -9.77 -9.81
CA ILE A 42 4.81 -10.01 -9.61
C ILE A 42 4.49 -11.51 -9.41
N PRO A 43 5.01 -12.45 -10.24
CA PRO A 43 4.80 -13.87 -9.99
C PRO A 43 5.24 -14.31 -8.59
N ARG A 44 6.37 -13.78 -8.10
CA ARG A 44 6.83 -14.04 -6.74
C ARG A 44 5.84 -13.52 -5.69
N ILE A 45 5.34 -12.30 -5.86
CA ILE A 45 4.30 -11.76 -4.97
C ILE A 45 3.07 -12.66 -4.95
N LEU A 46 2.58 -13.10 -6.11
CA LEU A 46 1.39 -13.97 -6.21
C LEU A 46 1.60 -15.33 -5.53
N GLU A 47 2.81 -15.89 -5.60
CA GLU A 47 3.18 -17.08 -4.82
C GLU A 47 3.08 -16.79 -3.32
N CYS A 48 3.68 -15.69 -2.88
CA CYS A 48 3.74 -15.27 -1.48
C CYS A 48 2.40 -14.79 -0.90
N LEU A 49 1.37 -14.58 -1.72
CA LEU A 49 0.00 -14.41 -1.23
C LEU A 49 -0.57 -15.69 -0.60
N ASN A 50 0.04 -16.86 -0.87
CA ASN A 50 -0.43 -18.16 -0.36
C ASN A 50 0.51 -18.81 0.66
N THR A 51 1.72 -18.28 0.81
CA THR A 51 2.74 -18.80 1.72
C THR A 51 3.61 -17.67 2.25
N LEU A 52 4.19 -17.85 3.43
CA LEU A 52 5.20 -16.92 3.93
C LEU A 52 6.46 -17.02 3.07
N CYS A 53 6.95 -15.87 2.61
CA CYS A 53 8.17 -15.70 1.84
C CYS A 53 9.05 -14.66 2.53
N ASP A 54 10.29 -15.00 2.87
CA ASP A 54 11.23 -14.12 3.57
C ASP A 54 11.72 -12.93 2.73
N ASP A 55 11.65 -13.03 1.40
CA ASP A 55 11.99 -11.99 0.44
C ASP A 55 10.85 -11.01 0.12
N MET A 56 9.64 -11.23 0.68
CA MET A 56 8.51 -10.31 0.50
C MET A 56 8.50 -9.21 1.57
N ARG A 57 8.11 -8.01 1.16
CA ARG A 57 7.89 -6.87 2.06
C ARG A 57 6.47 -6.34 1.94
N THR A 58 5.97 -5.79 3.05
CA THR A 58 4.70 -5.07 3.11
C THR A 58 4.97 -3.58 3.17
N HIS A 59 4.23 -2.83 2.36
CA HIS A 59 4.37 -1.39 2.20
C HIS A 59 3.08 -0.64 2.50
N THR A 60 3.23 0.60 2.97
CA THR A 60 2.20 1.62 2.88
C THR A 60 2.84 2.94 2.47
N ALA A 61 2.25 3.61 1.48
CA ALA A 61 2.61 4.96 1.11
C ALA A 61 1.40 5.90 1.23
N ARG A 62 1.64 7.08 1.79
CA ARG A 62 0.75 8.24 1.73
C ARG A 62 0.99 8.98 0.42
N VAL A 63 -0.08 9.31 -0.27
CA VAL A 63 -0.05 9.98 -1.57
C VAL A 63 -0.96 11.19 -1.54
N ASP A 64 -0.40 12.34 -1.88
CA ASP A 64 -1.18 13.55 -2.16
C ASP A 64 -1.89 13.38 -3.52
N PRO A 65 -3.23 13.40 -3.57
CA PRO A 65 -3.97 13.12 -4.81
C PRO A 65 -3.90 14.27 -5.84
N ASP A 66 -3.51 15.47 -5.42
CA ASP A 66 -3.42 16.64 -6.28
C ASP A 66 -2.06 16.73 -6.96
N THR A 67 -0.99 16.51 -6.20
CA THR A 67 0.40 16.64 -6.66
C THR A 67 1.08 15.30 -6.98
N LEU A 68 0.48 14.18 -6.57
CA LEU A 68 1.10 12.85 -6.59
C LEU A 68 2.41 12.75 -5.79
N ALA A 69 2.63 13.64 -4.82
CA ALA A 69 3.73 13.49 -3.86
C ALA A 69 3.54 12.21 -3.03
N VAL A 70 4.63 11.47 -2.82
CA VAL A 70 4.62 10.16 -2.15
C VAL A 70 5.49 10.22 -0.90
N GLU A 71 4.94 9.72 0.21
CA GLU A 71 5.63 9.50 1.47
C GLU A 71 5.47 8.02 1.85
N HIS A 72 6.57 7.32 2.06
CA HIS A 72 6.53 5.94 2.53
C HIS A 72 6.42 5.92 4.06
N VAL A 73 5.32 5.37 4.56
CA VAL A 73 5.01 5.36 6.01
C VAL A 73 5.21 3.99 6.64
N VAL A 74 5.10 2.90 5.87
CA VAL A 74 5.44 1.55 6.32
C VAL A 74 6.26 0.86 5.25
N ASP A 75 7.38 0.27 5.66
CA ASP A 75 8.18 -0.64 4.85
C ASP A 75 8.80 -1.70 5.78
N VAL A 76 8.18 -2.87 5.86
CA VAL A 76 8.58 -3.93 6.78
C VAL A 76 8.69 -5.29 6.08
N PRO A 77 9.66 -6.13 6.48
CA PRO A 77 9.67 -7.53 6.05
C PRO A 77 8.44 -8.24 6.62
N VAL A 78 7.94 -9.22 5.87
CA VAL A 78 6.89 -10.08 6.40
C VAL A 78 7.42 -11.03 7.46
N ASN A 79 6.53 -11.54 8.31
CA ASN A 79 6.87 -12.53 9.33
C ASN A 79 5.66 -13.45 9.61
N GLU A 80 5.84 -14.40 10.52
CA GLU A 80 4.79 -15.37 10.90
C GLU A 80 3.56 -14.73 11.56
N HIS A 81 3.69 -13.51 12.10
CA HIS A 81 2.58 -12.78 12.73
C HIS A 81 1.81 -11.91 11.75
N PHE A 82 2.50 -11.31 10.78
CA PHE A 82 1.88 -10.46 9.76
C PHE A 82 2.62 -10.55 8.43
N PHE A 83 1.88 -10.92 7.38
CA PHE A 83 2.34 -11.00 6.00
C PHE A 83 1.17 -10.64 5.08
N THR A 84 1.45 -10.32 3.81
CA THR A 84 0.42 -9.98 2.79
C THR A 84 -0.44 -8.75 3.16
N GLY A 85 0.16 -7.69 3.67
CA GLY A 85 -0.56 -6.46 4.00
C GLY A 85 -1.11 -5.77 2.75
N THR A 86 -2.45 -5.69 2.65
CA THR A 86 -3.17 -5.32 1.42
C THR A 86 -3.93 -3.99 1.54
N ALA A 87 -4.27 -3.56 2.75
CA ALA A 87 -5.02 -2.34 3.01
C ALA A 87 -4.44 -1.60 4.21
N ALA A 88 -4.49 -0.26 4.20
CA ALA A 88 -4.04 0.59 5.29
C ALA A 88 -5.02 1.74 5.56
N LEU A 89 -5.15 2.11 6.83
CA LEU A 89 -5.89 3.29 7.30
C LEU A 89 -5.08 4.01 8.38
N ASP A 90 -5.17 5.34 8.38
CA ASP A 90 -4.71 6.18 9.47
C ASP A 90 -5.82 6.27 10.54
N VAL A 91 -5.52 5.81 11.74
CA VAL A 91 -6.46 5.73 12.87
C VAL A 91 -5.76 6.24 14.13
N GLY A 92 -5.97 7.51 14.45
CA GLY A 92 -5.57 8.08 15.73
C GLY A 92 -4.05 8.08 15.98
N GLY A 93 -3.25 8.40 14.96
CA GLY A 93 -1.79 8.42 15.07
C GLY A 93 -1.12 7.07 14.78
N GLU A 94 -1.86 6.15 14.15
CA GLU A 94 -1.37 4.83 13.81
C GLU A 94 -1.81 4.43 12.40
N ILE A 95 -0.95 3.74 11.67
CA ILE A 95 -1.28 3.02 10.46
C ILE A 95 -1.76 1.61 10.82
N TRP A 96 -3.04 1.36 10.59
CA TRP A 96 -3.67 0.05 10.77
C TRP A 96 -3.67 -0.69 9.44
N MET A 97 -3.09 -1.88 9.41
CA MET A 97 -2.98 -2.69 8.19
C MET A 97 -3.76 -3.99 8.28
N GLY A 98 -4.56 -4.26 7.27
CA GLY A 98 -5.22 -5.55 7.02
C GLY A 98 -4.39 -6.43 6.08
N SER A 99 -4.58 -7.75 6.16
CA SER A 99 -3.88 -8.72 5.32
C SER A 99 -4.83 -9.57 4.48
N VAL A 100 -4.32 -10.17 3.40
CA VAL A 100 -5.13 -11.03 2.51
C VAL A 100 -5.57 -12.31 3.23
N ARG A 101 -4.67 -12.92 4.02
CA ARG A 101 -4.91 -14.24 4.65
C ARG A 101 -4.66 -14.29 6.16
N GLY A 102 -4.10 -13.24 6.75
CA GLY A 102 -3.84 -13.21 8.17
C GLY A 102 -5.12 -12.95 8.99
N GLU A 103 -5.09 -13.41 10.23
CA GLU A 103 -6.16 -13.21 11.22
C GLU A 103 -5.90 -12.01 12.15
N ARG A 104 -4.89 -11.19 11.83
CA ARG A 104 -4.39 -10.09 12.66
C ARG A 104 -4.42 -8.78 11.89
N VAL A 105 -4.56 -7.69 12.64
CA VAL A 105 -4.35 -6.31 12.17
C VAL A 105 -3.01 -5.84 12.71
N ALA A 106 -2.11 -5.42 11.83
CA ALA A 106 -0.86 -4.79 12.25
C ALA A 106 -1.10 -3.30 12.52
N ARG A 107 -0.39 -2.75 13.50
CA ARG A 107 -0.45 -1.33 13.88
C ARG A 107 0.96 -0.80 13.92
N PHE A 108 1.17 0.33 13.24
CA PHE A 108 2.45 1.04 13.20
C PHE A 108 2.21 2.50 13.61
N PRO A 109 3.17 3.18 14.25
CA PRO A 109 3.09 4.63 14.44
C PRO A 109 2.97 5.35 13.08
N SER A 110 2.25 6.48 13.03
CA SER A 110 2.13 7.32 11.82
C SER A 110 3.17 8.43 11.70
N ASP A 111 4.02 8.58 12.72
CA ASP A 111 4.91 9.73 12.94
C ASP A 111 6.39 9.40 12.65
#